data_AF-A0A3N0XKD8-F1
#
_entry.id   AF-A0A3N0XKD8-F1
#
_cell.length_a   1.000
_cell.length_b   1.000
_cell.length_c   1.000
_cell.angle_alpha   90.00
_cell.angle_beta   90.00
_cell.angle_gamma   90.00
#
_symmetry.space_group_name_H-M   'P 1'
#
loop_
_entity.id
_entity.type
_entity.pdbx_description
1 polymer ?
#
loop_
_entity_poly.entity_id
_entity_poly.type
_entity_poly.pdbx_seq_one_letter_code
_entity_poly.pdbx_strand_id
1 'polypeptide(L)'
;MVKRKQRRVLRYVEEGSLMKLKSFLRKHEDLELNFTQGKKHRGPLHIACSHGDDAILRLLLKHGADPLQTDRKGETPLHLAAKRALKHGKRAYDDLLVPLRKNCPEAMDIANKAGVTPHDLLQWMKPEQGNVKNESSYVDPEHQWREKLLGECQEEFFETFGQYDGDFLWDEKDEEDFGNWADRIRREYFTKQRAREQRQAASLGHKKSKGRKETEEDEKSRRELRARLEREHEEYLQRAARKEEETRQGRKKRYEERCAATFHGSSSKGPEGLLGYDDIPWPAPRGSLEDMVGVMLHGADRSDLSTFRKVLRRQQTLWHPDKFFQRCGGRLVDSDRQRILDTVTGLSQELNRLAQNLR
;
A
#
# COMPACT_ATOMS: atom_id res chain seq x y z
N MET A 1 -1.47 30.44 -16.67
CA MET A 1 -2.13 29.79 -15.51
C MET A 1 -1.81 28.30 -15.56
N VAL A 2 -1.25 27.73 -14.48
CA VAL A 2 -0.92 26.30 -14.42
C VAL A 2 -2.22 25.48 -14.36
N LYS A 3 -2.42 24.54 -15.30
CA LYS A 3 -3.62 23.69 -15.41
C LYS A 3 -3.80 22.83 -14.15
N ARG A 4 -5.03 22.45 -13.79
CA ARG A 4 -5.33 21.64 -12.57
C ARG A 4 -4.51 20.34 -12.52
N LYS A 5 -4.25 19.72 -13.69
CA LYS A 5 -3.41 18.52 -13.85
C LYS A 5 -1.94 18.78 -13.49
N GLN A 6 -1.38 19.89 -13.94
CA GLN A 6 0.00 20.30 -13.64
C GLN A 6 0.20 20.56 -12.13
N ARG A 7 -0.77 21.18 -11.45
CA ARG A 7 -0.72 21.34 -9.98
C ARG A 7 -0.69 20.01 -9.23
N ARG A 8 -1.34 18.98 -9.77
CA ARG A 8 -1.40 17.64 -9.17
C ARG A 8 -0.07 16.91 -9.34
N VAL A 9 0.59 17.04 -10.49
CA VAL A 9 1.97 16.55 -10.70
C VAL A 9 2.91 17.13 -9.65
N LEU A 10 2.89 18.46 -9.46
CA LEU A 10 3.76 19.08 -8.45
C LEU A 10 3.47 18.57 -7.05
N ARG A 11 2.21 18.35 -6.69
CA ARG A 11 1.87 17.77 -5.39
C ARG A 11 2.49 16.37 -5.23
N TYR A 12 2.40 15.51 -6.24
CA TYR A 12 3.02 14.18 -6.17
C TYR A 12 4.54 14.22 -6.09
N VAL A 13 5.17 15.20 -6.74
CA VAL A 13 6.62 15.45 -6.64
C VAL A 13 7.00 16.01 -5.27
N GLU A 14 6.20 16.93 -4.71
CA GLU A 14 6.40 17.47 -3.37
C GLU A 14 6.23 16.40 -2.29
N GLU A 15 5.29 15.47 -2.48
CA GLU A 15 5.05 14.32 -1.60
C GLU A 15 6.09 13.19 -1.77
N GLY A 16 6.95 13.22 -2.79
CA GLY A 16 7.88 12.11 -3.09
C GLY A 16 7.19 10.82 -3.58
N SER A 17 5.93 10.91 -4.02
CA SER A 17 5.11 9.74 -4.37
C SER A 17 5.37 9.26 -5.81
N LEU A 18 6.45 8.51 -6.01
CA LEU A 18 6.88 7.98 -7.32
C LEU A 18 5.77 7.20 -8.05
N MET A 19 5.08 6.29 -7.35
CA MET A 19 4.08 5.41 -7.98
C MET A 19 2.84 6.19 -8.47
N LYS A 20 2.37 7.15 -7.66
CA LYS A 20 1.26 8.04 -8.05
C LYS A 20 1.64 8.88 -9.26
N LEU A 21 2.87 9.40 -9.28
CA LEU A 21 3.38 10.18 -10.39
C LEU A 21 3.50 9.34 -11.67
N LYS A 22 4.09 8.13 -11.60
CA LYS A 22 4.26 7.23 -12.75
C LYS A 22 2.91 6.82 -13.35
N SER A 23 1.93 6.44 -12.51
CA SER A 23 0.58 6.11 -12.97
C SER A 23 -0.11 7.32 -13.61
N PHE A 24 0.01 8.50 -13.00
CA PHE A 24 -0.60 9.72 -13.53
C PHE A 24 -0.01 10.17 -14.87
N LEU A 25 1.31 10.07 -15.04
CA LEU A 25 1.99 10.38 -16.30
C LEU A 25 1.66 9.36 -17.39
N ARG A 26 1.49 8.07 -17.04
CA ARG A 26 1.03 7.05 -17.99
C ARG A 26 -0.37 7.35 -18.52
N LYS A 27 -1.28 7.84 -17.67
CA LYS A 27 -2.66 8.20 -18.06
C LYS A 27 -2.76 9.53 -18.84
N HIS A 28 -1.72 10.37 -18.77
CA HIS A 28 -1.72 11.70 -19.36
C HIS A 28 -0.40 11.96 -20.09
N GLU A 29 -0.23 11.28 -21.22
CA GLU A 29 0.97 11.38 -22.07
C GLU A 29 1.15 12.80 -22.67
N ASP A 30 0.05 13.50 -22.96
CA ASP A 30 0.06 14.87 -23.52
C ASP A 30 0.39 15.98 -22.49
N LEU A 31 0.81 15.61 -21.28
CA LEU A 31 0.99 16.59 -20.22
C LEU A 31 2.32 17.32 -20.33
N GLU A 32 2.27 18.62 -20.64
CA GLU A 32 3.44 19.49 -20.55
C GLU A 32 3.97 19.57 -19.11
N LEU A 33 5.21 19.08 -18.91
CA LEU A 33 5.93 19.10 -17.63
C LEU A 33 6.72 20.39 -17.39
N ASN A 34 6.87 21.22 -18.42
CA ASN A 34 7.70 22.44 -18.41
C ASN A 34 6.92 23.65 -17.90
N PHE A 35 6.45 23.59 -16.65
CA PHE A 35 5.74 24.69 -16.02
C PHE A 35 6.35 25.05 -14.67
N THR A 36 6.23 26.31 -14.28
CA THR A 36 6.70 26.79 -12.98
C THR A 36 5.53 27.12 -12.06
N GLN A 37 5.67 26.85 -10.76
CA GLN A 37 4.66 27.21 -9.76
C GLN A 37 5.27 27.82 -8.50
N GLY A 38 4.45 28.59 -7.80
CA GLY A 38 4.76 29.18 -6.50
C GLY A 38 5.63 30.43 -6.60
N LYS A 39 5.89 31.05 -5.43
CA LYS A 39 6.63 32.33 -5.32
C LYS A 39 8.09 32.26 -5.84
N LYS A 40 8.63 31.05 -5.96
CA LYS A 40 9.99 30.76 -6.42
C LYS A 40 10.07 30.40 -7.91
N HIS A 41 8.94 30.30 -8.62
CA HIS A 41 8.89 29.83 -10.01
C HIS A 41 9.65 28.51 -10.22
N ARG A 42 9.40 27.52 -9.37
CA ARG A 42 10.05 26.21 -9.49
C ARG A 42 9.16 25.26 -10.29
N GLY A 43 9.76 24.54 -11.23
CA GLY A 43 9.11 23.44 -11.94
C GLY A 43 9.30 22.09 -11.25
N PRO A 44 8.66 21.01 -11.75
CA PRO A 44 8.75 19.67 -11.16
C PRO A 44 10.19 19.20 -10.97
N LEU A 45 11.04 19.44 -11.97
CA LEU A 45 12.44 19.02 -11.95
C LEU A 45 13.27 19.77 -10.88
N HIS A 46 12.95 21.03 -10.62
CA HIS A 46 13.57 21.81 -9.55
C HIS A 46 13.24 21.26 -8.17
N ILE A 47 12.00 20.80 -7.96
CA ILE A 47 11.56 20.23 -6.69
C ILE A 47 12.25 18.89 -6.47
N ALA A 48 12.29 18.02 -7.48
CA ALA A 48 13.00 16.75 -7.43
C ALA A 48 14.48 16.94 -7.05
N CYS A 49 15.18 17.90 -7.67
CA CYS A 49 16.59 18.23 -7.32
C CYS A 49 16.72 18.79 -5.90
N SER A 50 15.74 19.56 -5.42
CA SER A 50 15.74 20.13 -4.08
C SER A 50 15.53 19.07 -2.99
N HIS A 51 14.72 18.04 -3.28
CA HIS A 51 14.45 16.92 -2.38
C HIS A 51 15.49 15.80 -2.50
N GLY A 52 16.16 15.71 -3.65
CA GLY A 52 17.13 14.66 -3.96
C GLY A 52 16.51 13.34 -4.34
N ASP A 53 15.30 13.38 -4.92
CA ASP A 53 14.57 12.20 -5.35
C ASP A 53 15.03 11.80 -6.76
N ASP A 54 16.06 10.98 -6.86
CA ASP A 54 16.67 10.54 -8.12
C ASP A 54 15.68 9.77 -9.01
N ALA A 55 14.83 8.93 -8.42
CA ALA A 55 13.83 8.17 -9.14
C ALA A 55 12.78 9.08 -9.80
N ILE A 56 12.34 10.14 -9.10
CA ILE A 56 11.41 11.13 -9.64
C ILE A 56 12.11 11.98 -10.70
N LEU A 57 13.37 12.34 -10.48
CA LEU A 57 14.19 13.06 -11.45
C LEU A 57 14.29 12.30 -12.78
N ARG A 58 14.66 11.02 -12.73
CA ARG A 58 14.78 10.15 -13.92
C ARG A 58 13.45 9.97 -14.63
N LEU A 59 12.36 9.81 -13.87
CA LEU A 59 11.01 9.70 -14.43
C LEU A 59 10.61 10.99 -15.18
N LEU A 60 10.83 12.16 -14.57
CA LEU A 60 10.50 13.45 -15.21
C LEU A 60 11.34 13.69 -16.47
N LEU A 61 12.64 13.35 -16.45
CA LEU A 61 13.50 13.43 -17.63
C LEU A 61 13.04 12.48 -18.75
N LYS A 62 12.63 11.26 -18.42
CA LYS A 62 12.08 10.29 -19.40
C LYS A 62 10.82 10.82 -20.09
N HIS A 63 10.03 11.61 -19.40
CA HIS A 63 8.82 12.25 -19.94
C HIS A 63 9.08 13.65 -20.54
N GLY A 64 10.33 14.00 -20.86
CA GLY A 64 10.67 15.21 -21.61
C GLY A 64 10.65 16.50 -20.78
N ALA A 65 10.83 16.42 -19.46
CA ALA A 65 11.01 17.61 -18.63
C ALA A 65 12.32 18.33 -18.99
N ASP A 66 12.24 19.63 -19.24
CA ASP A 66 13.36 20.48 -19.66
C ASP A 66 14.30 20.80 -18.47
N PRO A 67 15.56 20.34 -18.50
CA PRO A 67 16.55 20.64 -17.46
C PRO A 67 17.17 22.03 -17.57
N LEU A 68 16.90 22.79 -18.64
CA LEU A 68 17.36 24.16 -18.81
C LEU A 68 16.39 25.20 -18.22
N GLN A 69 15.21 24.77 -17.79
CA GLN A 69 14.23 25.65 -17.19
C GLN A 69 14.82 26.38 -15.97
N THR A 70 14.73 27.69 -15.91
CA THR A 70 15.27 28.48 -14.79
C THR A 70 14.20 28.89 -13.79
N ASP A 71 14.54 28.89 -12.50
CA ASP A 71 13.68 29.42 -11.45
C ASP A 71 13.73 30.96 -11.36
N ARG A 72 13.03 31.56 -10.38
CA ARG A 72 13.00 33.02 -10.19
C ARG A 72 14.39 33.65 -10.00
N LYS A 73 15.34 32.91 -9.44
CA LYS A 73 16.73 33.32 -9.22
C LYS A 73 17.63 33.03 -10.43
N GLY A 74 17.07 32.53 -11.53
CA GLY A 74 17.84 32.07 -12.67
C GLY A 74 18.55 30.74 -12.39
N GLU A 75 18.19 30.03 -11.32
CA GLU A 75 18.82 28.75 -10.99
C GLU A 75 18.19 27.65 -11.84
N THR A 76 19.01 26.93 -12.60
CA THR A 76 18.60 25.68 -13.25
C THR A 76 18.46 24.55 -12.21
N PRO A 77 17.73 23.45 -12.54
CA PRO A 77 17.70 22.23 -11.74
C PRO A 77 19.10 21.75 -11.33
N LEU A 78 20.09 21.91 -12.21
CA LEU A 78 21.48 21.56 -11.96
C LEU A 78 22.14 22.40 -10.85
N HIS A 79 21.83 23.70 -10.76
CA HIS A 79 22.28 24.53 -9.63
C HIS A 79 21.72 24.03 -8.30
N LEU A 80 20.45 23.59 -8.29
CA LEU A 80 19.81 23.05 -7.09
C LEU A 80 20.41 21.69 -6.71
N ALA A 81 20.68 20.84 -7.70
CA ALA A 81 21.38 19.57 -7.51
C ALA A 81 22.80 19.79 -6.95
N ALA A 82 23.57 20.74 -7.48
CA ALA A 82 24.89 21.12 -6.97
C ALA A 82 24.84 21.61 -5.53
N LYS A 83 23.91 22.51 -5.21
CA LYS A 83 23.70 22.97 -3.82
C LYS A 83 23.31 21.84 -2.87
N ARG A 84 22.58 20.84 -3.36
CA ARG A 84 22.20 19.67 -2.57
C ARG A 84 23.39 18.72 -2.37
N ALA A 85 24.18 18.48 -3.42
CA ALA A 85 25.42 17.72 -3.34
C ALA A 85 26.41 18.32 -2.34
N LEU A 86 26.56 19.66 -2.32
CA LEU A 86 27.38 20.35 -1.31
C LEU A 86 26.90 20.11 0.13
N LYS A 87 25.59 19.88 0.35
CA LYS A 87 25.02 19.63 1.68
C LYS A 87 25.05 18.15 2.09
N HIS A 88 24.85 17.24 1.14
CA HIS A 88 24.66 15.81 1.41
C HIS A 88 25.83 14.93 0.93
N GLY A 89 26.88 15.52 0.36
CA GLY A 89 28.11 14.84 -0.04
C GLY A 89 28.01 14.11 -1.38
N LYS A 90 28.97 13.19 -1.61
CA LYS A 90 29.20 12.50 -2.89
C LYS A 90 27.99 11.69 -3.40
N ARG A 91 27.17 11.11 -2.52
CA ARG A 91 26.00 10.31 -2.94
C ARG A 91 24.99 11.14 -3.73
N ALA A 92 24.63 12.32 -3.21
CA ALA A 92 23.72 13.23 -3.91
C ALA A 92 24.32 13.80 -5.22
N TYR A 93 25.64 13.78 -5.37
CA TYR A 93 26.31 14.12 -6.62
C TYR A 93 26.07 13.03 -7.67
N ASP A 94 26.35 11.78 -7.33
CA ASP A 94 26.19 10.65 -8.23
C ASP A 94 24.71 10.44 -8.63
N ASP A 95 23.79 10.65 -7.69
CA ASP A 95 22.35 10.41 -7.91
C ASP A 95 21.66 11.50 -8.74
N LEU A 96 22.09 12.76 -8.62
CA LEU A 96 21.38 13.91 -9.23
C LEU A 96 22.17 14.56 -10.37
N LEU A 97 23.48 14.80 -10.17
CA LEU A 97 24.29 15.54 -11.15
C LEU A 97 24.70 14.66 -12.33
N VAL A 98 25.01 13.38 -12.11
CA VAL A 98 25.41 12.48 -13.21
C VAL A 98 24.26 12.28 -14.21
N PRO A 99 23.00 12.00 -13.79
CA PRO A 99 21.89 11.87 -14.73
C PRO A 99 21.57 13.17 -15.46
N LEU A 100 21.61 14.32 -14.76
CA LEU A 100 21.34 15.61 -15.39
C LEU A 100 22.44 16.02 -16.39
N ARG A 101 23.71 15.83 -16.04
CA ARG A 101 24.85 16.11 -16.94
C ARG A 101 24.82 15.23 -18.19
N LYS A 102 24.42 13.96 -18.04
CA LYS A 102 24.29 13.04 -19.19
C LYS A 102 23.20 13.47 -20.16
N ASN A 103 22.07 14.00 -19.65
CA ASN A 103 20.96 14.44 -20.48
C ASN A 103 21.19 15.81 -21.11
N CYS A 104 21.76 16.78 -20.36
CA CYS A 104 22.06 18.11 -20.87
C CYS A 104 23.40 18.64 -20.32
N PRO A 105 24.49 18.56 -21.09
CA PRO A 105 25.76 19.17 -20.71
C PRO A 105 25.71 20.70 -20.75
N GLU A 106 24.88 21.31 -21.60
CA GLU A 106 24.79 22.78 -21.72
C GLU A 106 24.30 23.45 -20.43
N ALA A 107 23.59 22.71 -19.58
CA ALA A 107 23.09 23.22 -18.30
C ALA A 107 24.21 23.57 -17.30
N MET A 108 25.44 23.12 -17.54
CA MET A 108 26.62 23.39 -16.70
C MET A 108 27.19 24.80 -16.87
N ASP A 109 26.96 25.42 -18.03
CA ASP A 109 27.55 26.72 -18.39
C ASP A 109 26.59 27.89 -18.17
N ILE A 110 25.34 27.60 -17.80
CA ILE A 110 24.32 28.62 -17.56
C ILE A 110 24.57 29.24 -16.19
N ALA A 111 24.87 30.53 -16.15
CA ALA A 111 24.96 31.29 -14.92
C ALA A 111 23.57 31.68 -14.39
N ASN A 112 23.40 31.65 -13.07
CA ASN A 112 22.22 32.21 -12.43
C ASN A 112 22.22 33.75 -12.43
N LYS A 113 21.17 34.40 -11.89
CA LYS A 113 21.10 35.87 -11.80
C LYS A 113 22.21 36.51 -10.96
N ALA A 114 22.92 35.73 -10.15
CA ALA A 114 24.08 36.18 -9.38
C ALA A 114 25.40 35.97 -10.14
N GLY A 115 25.37 35.49 -11.39
CA GLY A 115 26.55 35.23 -12.21
C GLY A 115 27.31 33.96 -11.85
N VAL A 116 26.77 33.12 -10.97
CA VAL A 116 27.43 31.89 -10.51
C VAL A 116 26.95 30.73 -11.37
N THR A 117 27.89 29.95 -11.92
CA THR A 117 27.59 28.73 -12.68
C THR A 117 27.50 27.50 -11.76
N PRO A 118 26.85 26.42 -12.19
CA PRO A 118 26.93 25.12 -11.50
C PRO A 118 28.37 24.63 -11.35
N HIS A 119 29.26 24.97 -12.29
CA HIS A 119 30.68 24.63 -12.21
C HIS A 119 31.36 25.32 -11.01
N ASP A 120 31.10 26.61 -10.82
CA ASP A 120 31.64 27.39 -9.70
C ASP A 120 31.17 26.85 -8.35
N LEU A 121 29.91 26.38 -8.26
CA LEU A 121 29.37 25.76 -7.06
C LEU A 121 30.08 24.43 -6.73
N LEU A 122 30.45 23.66 -7.75
CA LEU A 122 31.09 22.35 -7.58
C LEU A 122 32.61 22.45 -7.41
N GLN A 123 33.23 23.58 -7.77
CA GLN A 123 34.67 23.82 -7.60
C GLN A 123 35.10 23.68 -6.13
N TRP A 124 34.24 24.09 -5.18
CA TRP A 124 34.50 24.00 -3.75
C TRP A 124 34.27 22.61 -3.15
N MET A 125 33.73 21.67 -3.95
CA MET A 125 33.52 20.28 -3.55
C MET A 125 34.76 19.39 -3.80
N LYS A 126 35.89 19.99 -4.20
CA LYS A 126 37.21 19.34 -4.14
C LYS A 126 37.89 19.66 -2.80
N PRO A 127 37.87 18.74 -1.82
CA PRO A 127 38.93 18.69 -0.83
C PRO A 127 39.80 17.44 -0.99
N GLU A 128 41.10 17.70 -0.89
CA GLU A 128 42.25 16.79 -0.74
C GLU A 128 42.63 15.85 -1.89
N GLN A 129 43.72 16.24 -2.56
CA GLN A 129 44.66 15.34 -3.24
C GLN A 129 45.37 14.45 -2.19
N GLY A 130 44.60 13.61 -1.50
CA GLY A 130 45.10 12.52 -0.68
C GLY A 130 45.19 11.26 -1.52
N ASN A 131 46.32 11.10 -2.20
CA ASN A 131 46.89 9.82 -2.65
C ASN A 131 45.89 8.69 -2.99
N VAL A 132 45.10 8.85 -4.05
CA VAL A 132 44.43 7.71 -4.68
C VAL A 132 45.41 7.14 -5.70
N LYS A 133 46.10 6.07 -5.29
CA LYS A 133 46.70 5.13 -6.24
C LYS A 133 45.64 4.84 -7.29
N ASN A 134 46.09 4.92 -8.54
CA ASN A 134 45.43 4.55 -9.77
C ASN A 134 44.60 3.24 -9.63
N GLU A 135 43.39 3.33 -9.10
CA GLU A 135 42.38 2.29 -9.22
C GLU A 135 41.61 2.59 -10.51
N SER A 136 42.12 1.93 -11.55
CA SER A 136 41.43 1.53 -12.76
C SER A 136 39.92 1.70 -12.72
N SER A 137 39.37 2.33 -13.75
CA SER A 137 37.94 2.47 -14.05
C SER A 137 37.26 1.13 -14.33
N TYR A 138 37.42 0.14 -13.45
CA TYR A 138 36.70 -1.11 -13.49
C TYR A 138 35.28 -0.84 -12.99
N VAL A 139 34.40 -0.49 -13.93
CA VAL A 139 32.96 -0.53 -13.67
C VAL A 139 32.61 -2.00 -13.50
N ASP A 140 32.40 -2.39 -12.26
CA ASP A 140 32.05 -3.75 -11.87
C ASP A 140 30.86 -4.24 -12.71
N PRO A 141 31.05 -5.26 -13.57
CA PRO A 141 29.97 -5.86 -14.35
C PRO A 141 28.83 -6.35 -13.46
N GLU A 142 29.15 -6.73 -12.21
CA GLU A 142 28.16 -7.12 -11.22
C GLU A 142 27.29 -5.94 -10.79
N HIS A 143 27.81 -4.71 -10.75
CA HIS A 143 27.04 -3.52 -10.44
C HIS A 143 26.08 -3.14 -11.59
N GLN A 144 26.55 -3.20 -12.84
CA GLN A 144 25.68 -3.04 -14.02
C GLN A 144 24.63 -4.14 -14.10
N TRP A 145 25.01 -5.37 -13.77
CA TRP A 145 24.09 -6.49 -13.75
C TRP A 145 23.09 -6.37 -12.60
N ARG A 146 23.48 -5.87 -11.43
CA ARG A 146 22.57 -5.56 -10.32
C ARG A 146 21.61 -4.43 -10.65
N GLU A 147 22.05 -3.38 -11.34
CA GLU A 147 21.14 -2.33 -11.83
C GLU A 147 20.18 -2.87 -12.90
N LYS A 148 20.67 -3.69 -13.85
CA LYS A 148 19.82 -4.34 -14.84
C LYS A 148 18.84 -5.30 -14.19
N LEU A 149 19.30 -6.14 -13.27
CA LEU A 149 18.47 -7.07 -12.51
C LEU A 149 17.47 -6.31 -11.64
N LEU A 150 17.83 -5.18 -11.05
CA LEU A 150 16.88 -4.34 -10.32
C LEU A 150 15.86 -3.70 -11.25
N GLY A 151 16.26 -3.31 -12.46
CA GLY A 151 15.37 -2.81 -13.52
C GLY A 151 14.43 -3.89 -14.05
N GLU A 152 14.94 -5.08 -14.34
CA GLU A 152 14.21 -6.25 -14.83
C GLU A 152 13.31 -6.84 -13.73
N CYS A 153 13.78 -6.98 -12.49
CA CYS A 153 12.93 -7.37 -11.37
C CYS A 153 11.89 -6.30 -11.04
N GLN A 154 12.18 -5.02 -11.25
CA GLN A 154 11.15 -3.98 -11.20
C GLN A 154 10.14 -4.22 -12.31
N GLU A 155 10.57 -4.38 -13.56
CA GLU A 155 9.70 -4.61 -14.72
C GLU A 155 8.87 -5.89 -14.59
N GLU A 156 9.45 -7.02 -14.16
CA GLU A 156 8.76 -8.28 -13.88
C GLU A 156 7.85 -8.18 -12.66
N PHE A 157 8.25 -7.49 -11.60
CA PHE A 157 7.35 -7.20 -10.47
C PHE A 157 6.19 -6.30 -10.93
N PHE A 158 6.43 -5.39 -11.87
CA PHE A 158 5.38 -4.53 -12.45
C PHE A 158 4.49 -5.27 -13.46
N GLU A 159 5.01 -6.24 -14.21
CA GLU A 159 4.19 -7.09 -15.10
C GLU A 159 3.41 -8.14 -14.31
N THR A 160 4.04 -8.74 -13.29
CA THR A 160 3.47 -9.85 -12.52
C THR A 160 2.61 -9.39 -11.34
N PHE A 161 2.98 -8.32 -10.65
CA PHE A 161 2.24 -7.77 -9.50
C PHE A 161 1.60 -6.40 -9.78
N GLY A 162 1.99 -5.69 -10.83
CA GLY A 162 1.36 -4.43 -11.25
C GLY A 162 0.01 -4.60 -11.95
N GLN A 163 -0.42 -5.85 -12.21
CA GLN A 163 -1.76 -6.17 -12.69
C GLN A 163 -2.80 -6.35 -11.56
N TYR A 164 -2.43 -6.08 -10.31
CA TYR A 164 -3.40 -5.65 -9.29
C TYR A 164 -3.52 -4.12 -9.34
N ASP A 165 -3.71 -3.59 -10.54
CA ASP A 165 -4.25 -2.24 -10.71
C ASP A 165 -5.57 -2.24 -9.95
N GLY A 166 -5.67 -1.35 -8.96
CA GLY A 166 -6.80 -1.31 -8.07
C GLY A 166 -8.09 -1.00 -8.83
N ASP A 167 -8.78 -2.05 -9.26
CA ASP A 167 -10.21 -2.09 -9.61
C ASP A 167 -11.10 -1.75 -8.40
N PHE A 168 -10.51 -1.25 -7.30
CA PHE A 168 -11.17 -0.65 -6.16
C PHE A 168 -10.88 0.85 -5.99
N LEU A 169 -10.22 1.51 -6.95
CA LEU A 169 -9.87 2.94 -6.87
C LEU A 169 -10.44 3.81 -8.00
N TRP A 170 -11.77 3.94 -7.95
CA TRP A 170 -12.58 5.15 -8.18
C TRP A 170 -12.67 5.70 -9.61
N ASP A 171 -13.89 5.56 -10.14
CA ASP A 171 -14.46 6.27 -11.28
C ASP A 171 -14.23 7.80 -11.16
N GLU A 172 -14.12 8.48 -12.30
CA GLU A 172 -13.71 9.89 -12.47
C GLU A 172 -14.68 10.95 -11.89
N LYS A 173 -15.45 10.62 -10.85
CA LYS A 173 -16.33 11.57 -10.17
C LYS A 173 -15.78 11.90 -8.79
N ASP A 174 -15.59 13.20 -8.56
CA ASP A 174 -15.13 13.80 -7.32
C ASP A 174 -15.72 13.12 -6.07
N GLU A 175 -14.93 12.30 -5.39
CA GLU A 175 -15.16 12.01 -3.98
C GLU A 175 -13.84 12.24 -3.26
N GLU A 176 -13.80 13.44 -2.75
CA GLU A 176 -13.04 13.82 -1.58
C GLU A 176 -12.91 12.63 -0.61
N ASP A 177 -11.69 12.11 -0.48
CA ASP A 177 -11.33 11.02 0.44
C ASP A 177 -12.09 11.16 1.76
N PHE A 178 -12.70 10.09 2.28
CA PHE A 178 -13.63 10.14 3.41
C PHE A 178 -13.08 10.94 4.60
N GLY A 179 -11.78 10.86 4.86
CA GLY A 179 -11.11 11.68 5.87
C GLY A 179 -11.14 13.17 5.54
N ASN A 180 -10.77 13.53 4.30
CA ASN A 180 -10.85 14.89 3.78
C ASN A 180 -12.29 15.44 3.70
N TRP A 181 -13.25 14.60 3.34
CA TRP A 181 -14.68 14.92 3.37
C TRP A 181 -15.16 15.16 4.80
N ALA A 182 -14.86 14.24 5.73
CA ALA A 182 -15.21 14.36 7.14
C ALA A 182 -14.59 15.63 7.75
N ASP A 183 -13.33 15.94 7.45
CA ASP A 183 -12.66 17.14 7.93
C ASP A 183 -13.18 18.42 7.27
N ARG A 184 -13.59 18.38 6.00
CA ARG A 184 -14.27 19.51 5.36
C ARG A 184 -15.64 19.74 5.97
N ILE A 185 -16.46 18.70 6.11
CA ILE A 185 -17.79 18.77 6.73
C ILE A 185 -17.68 19.22 8.19
N ARG A 186 -16.69 18.73 8.94
CA ARG A 186 -16.40 19.17 10.31
C ARG A 186 -16.04 20.65 10.36
N ARG A 187 -15.15 21.12 9.48
CA ARG A 187 -14.78 22.55 9.39
C ARG A 187 -15.97 23.41 8.97
N GLU A 188 -16.75 22.97 8.00
CA GLU A 188 -18.00 23.62 7.59
C GLU A 188 -19.02 23.68 8.72
N TYR A 189 -19.16 22.61 9.50
CA TYR A 189 -20.04 22.57 10.66
C TYR A 189 -19.59 23.60 11.71
N PHE A 190 -18.31 23.59 12.12
CA PHE A 190 -17.81 24.54 13.11
C PHE A 190 -17.78 25.99 12.61
N THR A 191 -17.62 26.22 11.30
CA THR A 191 -17.72 27.57 10.72
C THR A 191 -19.15 28.05 10.64
N LYS A 192 -20.10 27.21 10.21
CA LYS A 192 -21.54 27.50 10.27
C LYS A 192 -22.00 27.72 11.71
N GLN A 193 -21.46 26.95 12.66
CA GLN A 193 -21.78 27.11 14.08
C GLN A 193 -21.22 28.42 14.64
N ARG A 194 -19.95 28.75 14.38
CA ARG A 194 -19.37 30.04 14.75
C ARG A 194 -20.06 31.22 14.07
N ALA A 195 -20.48 31.09 12.81
CA ALA A 195 -21.23 32.12 12.10
C ALA A 195 -22.66 32.27 12.65
N ARG A 196 -23.30 31.17 13.08
CA ARG A 196 -24.60 31.19 13.79
C ARG A 196 -24.44 31.83 15.16
N GLU A 197 -23.40 31.48 15.91
CA GLU A 197 -23.07 32.07 17.21
C GLU A 197 -22.72 33.55 17.07
N GLN A 198 -22.00 33.97 16.03
CA GLN A 198 -21.73 35.38 15.75
C GLN A 198 -22.98 36.14 15.35
N ARG A 199 -23.87 35.56 14.53
CA ARG A 199 -25.17 36.15 14.21
C ARG A 199 -26.09 36.21 15.43
N GLN A 200 -26.06 35.18 16.28
CA GLN A 200 -26.78 35.15 17.55
C GLN A 200 -26.21 36.18 18.52
N ALA A 201 -24.88 36.29 18.68
CA ALA A 201 -24.21 37.29 19.50
C ALA A 201 -24.49 38.72 18.99
N ALA A 202 -24.47 38.93 17.67
CA ALA A 202 -24.88 40.20 17.05
C ALA A 202 -26.37 40.50 17.28
N SER A 203 -27.24 39.49 17.35
CA SER A 203 -28.66 39.65 17.71
C SER A 203 -28.89 39.83 19.22
N LEU A 204 -28.02 39.27 20.06
CA LEU A 204 -28.02 39.36 21.53
C LEU A 204 -27.48 40.72 22.01
N GLY A 205 -26.70 41.42 21.19
CA GLY A 205 -26.40 42.84 21.37
C GLY A 205 -27.63 43.75 21.29
N HIS A 206 -28.78 43.23 20.83
CA HIS A 206 -30.02 44.01 20.74
C HIS A 206 -31.23 43.41 21.45
N LYS A 207 -31.20 42.15 21.91
CA LYS A 207 -32.27 41.58 22.74
C LYS A 207 -31.72 40.60 23.77
N LYS A 208 -31.73 41.01 25.04
CA LYS A 208 -31.78 40.07 26.17
C LYS A 208 -33.00 39.16 25.98
N SER A 209 -32.76 37.85 26.12
CA SER A 209 -33.76 36.80 26.40
C SER A 209 -34.81 36.47 25.33
N LYS A 210 -34.58 35.36 24.60
CA LYS A 210 -35.54 34.24 24.50
C LYS A 210 -34.84 33.04 23.88
N GLY A 211 -34.54 32.01 24.67
CA GLY A 211 -34.06 30.73 24.16
C GLY A 211 -35.07 30.19 23.15
N ARG A 212 -34.64 29.89 21.93
CA ARG A 212 -35.44 29.14 20.95
C ARG A 212 -35.65 27.76 21.54
N LYS A 213 -36.80 27.51 22.17
CA LYS A 213 -37.22 26.17 22.58
C LYS A 213 -37.21 25.31 21.32
N GLU A 214 -36.44 24.23 21.32
CA GLU A 214 -36.57 23.19 20.29
C GLU A 214 -38.04 22.77 20.28
N THR A 215 -38.65 22.76 19.09
CA THR A 215 -40.04 22.34 18.96
C THR A 215 -40.09 20.82 19.09
N GLU A 216 -41.19 20.26 19.60
CA GLU A 216 -41.36 18.81 19.69
C GLU A 216 -41.22 18.13 18.31
N GLU A 217 -41.54 18.86 17.23
CA GLU A 217 -41.35 18.42 15.84
C GLU A 217 -39.88 18.33 15.43
N ASP A 218 -39.02 19.26 15.88
CA ASP A 218 -37.58 19.21 15.63
C ASP A 218 -36.93 18.02 16.37
N GLU A 219 -37.35 17.78 17.62
CA GLU A 219 -36.91 16.62 18.39
C GLU A 219 -37.34 15.30 17.74
N LYS A 220 -38.60 15.24 17.28
CA LYS A 220 -39.14 14.08 16.58
C LYS A 220 -38.36 13.80 15.29
N SER A 221 -38.11 14.83 14.48
CA SER A 221 -37.33 14.73 13.24
C SER A 221 -35.89 14.23 13.50
N ARG A 222 -35.25 14.70 14.59
CA ARG A 222 -33.90 14.24 14.99
C ARG A 222 -33.90 12.81 15.52
N ARG A 223 -34.98 12.38 16.19
CA ARG A 223 -35.14 10.98 16.62
C ARG A 223 -35.35 10.06 15.41
N GLU A 224 -36.20 10.46 14.47
CA GLU A 224 -36.45 9.73 13.24
C GLU A 224 -35.19 9.59 12.36
N LEU A 225 -34.39 10.67 12.24
CA LEU A 225 -33.12 10.62 11.53
C LEU A 225 -32.12 9.68 12.20
N ARG A 226 -32.00 9.72 13.54
CA ARG A 226 -31.13 8.80 14.28
C ARG A 226 -31.56 7.35 14.11
N ALA A 227 -32.86 7.07 14.25
CA ALA A 227 -33.40 5.73 14.05
C ALA A 227 -33.19 5.24 12.61
N ARG A 228 -33.25 6.13 11.60
CA ARG A 228 -32.94 5.77 10.21
C ARG A 228 -31.47 5.41 10.03
N LEU A 229 -30.56 6.23 10.56
CA LEU A 229 -29.13 5.97 10.48
C LEU A 229 -28.73 4.69 11.23
N GLU A 230 -29.35 4.43 12.38
CA GLU A 230 -29.14 3.20 13.15
C GLU A 230 -29.58 1.97 12.35
N ARG A 231 -30.77 2.01 11.72
CA ARG A 231 -31.21 0.94 10.80
C ARG A 231 -30.25 0.74 9.63
N GLU A 232 -29.81 1.82 8.98
CA GLU A 232 -28.85 1.73 7.86
C GLU A 232 -27.50 1.15 8.33
N HIS A 233 -27.05 1.48 9.54
CA HIS A 233 -25.85 0.92 10.14
C HIS A 233 -26.02 -0.57 10.48
N GLU A 234 -27.14 -0.95 11.08
CA GLU A 234 -27.48 -2.35 11.36
C GLU A 234 -27.52 -3.16 10.07
N GLU A 235 -28.14 -2.66 9.01
CA GLU A 235 -28.14 -3.31 7.69
C GLU A 235 -26.73 -3.47 7.13
N TYR A 236 -25.88 -2.45 7.28
CA TYR A 236 -24.48 -2.53 6.86
C TYR A 236 -23.73 -3.62 7.63
N LEU A 237 -23.89 -3.69 8.95
CA LEU A 237 -23.30 -4.73 9.78
C LEU A 237 -23.81 -6.11 9.39
N GLN A 238 -25.11 -6.26 9.10
CA GLN A 238 -25.69 -7.51 8.63
C GLN A 238 -25.13 -7.94 7.27
N ARG A 239 -24.98 -7.02 6.31
CA ARG A 239 -24.35 -7.32 5.00
C ARG A 239 -22.89 -7.71 5.16
N ALA A 240 -22.16 -7.02 6.04
CA ALA A 240 -20.76 -7.35 6.34
C ALA A 240 -20.64 -8.74 6.99
N ALA A 241 -21.48 -9.05 7.99
CA ALA A 241 -21.53 -10.35 8.64
C ALA A 241 -21.90 -11.47 7.66
N ARG A 242 -22.87 -11.24 6.77
CA ARG A 242 -23.25 -12.22 5.72
C ARG A 242 -22.09 -12.51 4.79
N LYS A 243 -21.40 -11.48 4.30
CA LYS A 243 -20.25 -11.63 3.41
C LYS A 243 -19.10 -12.35 4.11
N GLU A 244 -18.83 -12.01 5.37
CA GLU A 244 -17.80 -12.68 6.16
C GLU A 244 -18.14 -14.17 6.36
N GLU A 245 -19.39 -14.49 6.70
CA GLU A 245 -19.88 -15.86 6.83
C GLU A 245 -19.77 -16.64 5.50
N GLU A 246 -20.15 -16.05 4.37
CA GLU A 246 -19.97 -16.64 3.03
C GLU A 246 -18.49 -16.95 2.75
N THR A 247 -17.57 -16.04 3.09
CA THR A 247 -16.13 -16.31 2.92
C THR A 247 -15.63 -17.43 3.82
N ARG A 248 -16.12 -17.54 5.07
CA ARG A 248 -15.77 -18.62 5.99
C ARG A 248 -16.33 -19.97 5.51
N GLN A 249 -17.58 -20.01 5.05
CA GLN A 249 -18.19 -21.20 4.46
C GLN A 249 -17.46 -21.65 3.19
N GLY A 250 -17.08 -20.71 2.33
CA GLY A 250 -16.27 -20.99 1.13
C GLY A 250 -14.92 -21.61 1.46
N ARG A 251 -14.22 -21.11 2.50
CA ARG A 251 -12.96 -21.70 3.00
C ARG A 251 -13.17 -23.13 3.50
N LYS A 252 -14.22 -23.37 4.30
CA LYS A 252 -14.56 -24.70 4.80
C LYS A 252 -14.88 -25.68 3.66
N LYS A 253 -15.69 -25.27 2.68
CA LYS A 253 -16.04 -26.11 1.53
C LYS A 253 -14.80 -26.51 0.74
N ARG A 254 -13.91 -25.55 0.45
CA ARG A 254 -12.64 -25.81 -0.24
C ARG A 254 -11.75 -26.77 0.56
N TYR A 255 -11.72 -26.63 1.88
CA TYR A 255 -11.02 -27.55 2.77
C TYR A 255 -11.60 -28.98 2.70
N GLU A 256 -12.92 -29.13 2.77
CA GLU A 256 -13.60 -30.43 2.67
C GLU A 256 -13.40 -31.08 1.29
N GLU A 257 -13.47 -30.31 0.21
CA GLU A 257 -13.18 -30.76 -1.16
C GLU A 257 -11.73 -31.23 -1.30
N ARG A 258 -10.75 -30.48 -0.78
CA ARG A 258 -9.34 -30.90 -0.78
C ARG A 258 -9.12 -32.14 0.08
N CYS A 259 -9.78 -32.25 1.24
CA CYS A 259 -9.73 -33.46 2.07
C CYS A 259 -10.32 -34.67 1.33
N ALA A 260 -11.44 -34.50 0.61
CA ALA A 260 -12.01 -35.55 -0.21
C ALA A 260 -11.07 -35.99 -1.34
N ALA A 261 -10.44 -35.03 -2.03
CA ALA A 261 -9.48 -35.33 -3.09
C ALA A 261 -8.23 -36.07 -2.56
N THR A 262 -7.65 -35.61 -1.45
CA THR A 262 -6.39 -36.17 -0.92
C THR A 262 -6.58 -37.46 -0.12
N PHE A 263 -7.64 -37.56 0.70
CA PHE A 263 -7.85 -38.70 1.60
C PHE A 263 -8.87 -39.74 1.09
N HIS A 264 -9.79 -39.37 0.20
CA HIS A 264 -10.87 -40.24 -0.30
C HIS A 264 -10.80 -40.54 -1.81
N GLY A 265 -9.88 -39.91 -2.56
CA GLY A 265 -9.62 -40.24 -3.95
C GLY A 265 -9.01 -41.63 -4.08
N SER A 266 -9.84 -42.63 -4.40
CA SER A 266 -9.36 -43.94 -4.84
C SER A 266 -8.50 -43.78 -6.09
N SER A 267 -7.22 -44.16 -5.94
CA SER A 267 -6.31 -44.63 -6.98
C SER A 267 -6.94 -44.83 -8.36
N SER A 268 -6.72 -43.88 -9.28
CA SER A 268 -6.55 -44.18 -10.70
C SER A 268 -5.99 -42.96 -11.43
N LYS A 269 -4.77 -43.12 -11.98
CA LYS A 269 -3.92 -42.15 -12.73
C LYS A 269 -2.98 -41.32 -11.83
N GLY A 270 -1.70 -41.74 -11.82
CA GLY A 270 -0.60 -41.36 -10.90
C GLY A 270 0.05 -39.97 -11.14
N PRO A 271 1.34 -39.74 -10.81
CA PRO A 271 2.40 -40.67 -10.41
C PRO A 271 2.74 -40.60 -8.90
N GLU A 272 3.81 -41.27 -8.52
CA GLU A 272 4.58 -41.18 -7.27
C GLU A 272 4.98 -39.72 -6.92
N GLY A 273 4.01 -38.88 -6.59
CA GLY A 273 4.26 -37.53 -6.08
C GLY A 273 4.41 -37.59 -4.56
N LEU A 274 5.64 -37.40 -4.08
CA LEU A 274 5.87 -37.11 -2.66
C LEU A 274 5.05 -35.86 -2.28
N LEU A 275 4.19 -35.99 -1.28
CA LEU A 275 3.38 -34.93 -0.71
C LEU A 275 4.28 -34.05 0.16
N GLY A 276 4.50 -32.81 -0.28
CA GLY A 276 5.13 -31.78 0.54
C GLY A 276 4.14 -31.18 1.54
N TYR A 277 4.61 -30.23 2.35
CA TYR A 277 3.75 -29.54 3.31
C TYR A 277 2.54 -28.87 2.64
N ASP A 278 2.70 -28.25 1.46
CA ASP A 278 1.63 -27.48 0.79
C ASP A 278 0.56 -28.35 0.10
N ASP A 279 0.89 -29.61 -0.18
CA ASP A 279 0.00 -30.59 -0.83
C ASP A 279 -1.02 -31.17 0.14
N ILE A 280 -0.73 -31.10 1.45
CA ILE A 280 -1.65 -31.54 2.49
C ILE A 280 -2.83 -30.56 2.57
N PRO A 281 -4.07 -31.07 2.66
CA PRO A 281 -5.27 -30.24 2.74
C PRO A 281 -5.40 -29.57 4.12
N TRP A 282 -4.53 -28.62 4.43
CA TRP A 282 -4.62 -27.82 5.65
C TRP A 282 -5.85 -26.90 5.59
N PRO A 283 -6.65 -26.79 6.67
CA PRO A 283 -7.76 -25.84 6.72
C PRO A 283 -7.31 -24.38 6.60
N ALA A 284 -6.10 -24.08 7.08
CA ALA A 284 -5.45 -22.77 6.96
C ALA A 284 -3.93 -22.95 6.76
N PRO A 285 -3.41 -23.05 5.51
CA PRO A 285 -2.00 -23.37 5.23
C PRO A 285 -0.96 -22.40 5.82
N ARG A 286 -1.38 -21.17 6.16
CA ARG A 286 -0.53 -20.11 6.76
C ARG A 286 -1.06 -19.62 8.11
N GLY A 287 -2.09 -20.26 8.65
CA GLY A 287 -2.76 -19.86 9.89
C GLY A 287 -2.18 -20.54 11.12
N SER A 288 -2.58 -20.06 12.30
CA SER A 288 -2.32 -20.74 13.56
C SER A 288 -3.14 -22.04 13.68
N LEU A 289 -2.79 -22.91 14.63
CA LEU A 289 -3.57 -24.12 14.93
C LEU A 289 -5.02 -23.77 15.31
N GLU A 290 -5.23 -22.65 16.00
CA GLU A 290 -6.57 -22.14 16.36
C GLU A 290 -7.37 -21.73 15.12
N ASP A 291 -6.75 -21.08 14.14
CA ASP A 291 -7.40 -20.72 12.86
C ASP A 291 -7.81 -21.97 12.08
N MET A 292 -6.94 -23.00 12.06
CA MET A 292 -7.23 -24.28 11.42
C MET A 292 -8.44 -24.97 12.05
N VAL A 293 -8.48 -25.04 13.39
CA VAL A 293 -9.61 -25.59 14.15
C VAL A 293 -10.88 -24.75 13.95
N GLY A 294 -10.74 -23.43 13.88
CA GLY A 294 -11.83 -22.50 13.58
C GLY A 294 -12.48 -22.79 12.22
N VAL A 295 -11.70 -23.07 11.18
CA VAL A 295 -12.23 -23.47 9.86
C VAL A 295 -12.88 -24.85 9.89
N MET A 296 -12.28 -25.82 10.61
CA MET A 296 -12.83 -27.18 10.72
C MET A 296 -14.19 -27.24 11.43
N LEU A 297 -14.37 -26.41 12.45
CA LEU A 297 -15.56 -26.39 13.32
C LEU A 297 -16.55 -25.27 12.95
N HIS A 298 -16.27 -24.51 11.88
CA HIS A 298 -17.16 -23.45 11.41
C HIS A 298 -18.55 -24.02 11.03
N GLY A 299 -19.61 -23.38 11.52
CA GLY A 299 -21.00 -23.84 11.35
C GLY A 299 -21.44 -24.98 12.29
N ALA A 300 -20.55 -25.53 13.13
CA ALA A 300 -20.96 -26.40 14.22
C ALA A 300 -21.39 -25.54 15.42
N ASP A 301 -22.70 -25.38 15.60
CA ASP A 301 -23.24 -24.65 16.74
C ASP A 301 -22.81 -25.33 18.06
N ARG A 302 -22.23 -24.56 18.97
CA ARG A 302 -21.85 -25.04 20.31
C ARG A 302 -23.09 -25.36 21.17
N SER A 303 -24.25 -24.82 20.78
CA SER A 303 -25.54 -25.04 21.44
C SER A 303 -26.10 -26.44 21.15
N ASP A 304 -25.86 -26.99 19.95
CA ASP A 304 -26.17 -28.39 19.62
C ASP A 304 -24.95 -29.30 19.85
N LEU A 305 -24.78 -29.69 21.12
CA LEU A 305 -23.71 -30.56 21.58
C LEU A 305 -23.65 -31.90 20.82
N SER A 306 -24.75 -32.41 20.28
CA SER A 306 -24.79 -33.70 19.57
C SER A 306 -24.15 -33.58 18.20
N THR A 307 -24.54 -32.58 17.42
CA THR A 307 -23.97 -32.29 16.10
C THR A 307 -22.52 -31.85 16.22
N PHE A 308 -22.21 -31.01 17.21
CA PHE A 308 -20.83 -30.61 17.50
C PHE A 308 -19.94 -31.81 17.82
N ARG A 309 -20.37 -32.72 18.72
CA ARG A 309 -19.59 -33.94 19.07
C ARG A 309 -19.42 -34.90 17.89
N LYS A 310 -20.34 -34.94 16.93
CA LYS A 310 -20.21 -35.75 15.71
C LYS A 310 -19.14 -35.17 14.78
N VAL A 311 -19.18 -33.86 14.53
CA VAL A 311 -18.18 -33.16 13.70
C VAL A 311 -16.80 -33.26 14.33
N LEU A 312 -16.70 -33.03 15.64
CA LEU A 312 -15.45 -33.12 16.39
C LEU A 312 -14.83 -34.53 16.29
N ARG A 313 -15.62 -35.59 16.51
CA ARG A 313 -15.14 -36.98 16.39
C ARG A 313 -14.67 -37.33 14.97
N ARG A 314 -15.35 -36.80 13.95
CA ARG A 314 -14.94 -36.97 12.54
C ARG A 314 -13.57 -36.32 12.29
N GLN A 315 -13.36 -35.09 12.75
CA GLN A 315 -12.08 -34.39 12.60
C GLN A 315 -10.97 -35.03 13.46
N GLN A 316 -11.25 -35.45 14.69
CA GLN A 316 -10.30 -36.20 15.54
C GLN A 316 -9.83 -37.49 14.86
N THR A 317 -10.74 -38.21 14.19
CA THR A 317 -10.37 -39.44 13.48
C THR A 317 -9.54 -39.17 12.22
N LEU A 318 -9.81 -38.04 11.56
CA LEU A 318 -9.13 -37.64 10.33
C LEU A 318 -7.72 -37.11 10.59
N TRP A 319 -7.53 -36.38 11.70
CA TRP A 319 -6.26 -35.75 12.11
C TRP A 319 -5.55 -36.48 13.26
N HIS A 320 -5.91 -37.73 13.56
CA HIS A 320 -5.17 -38.52 14.53
C HIS A 320 -3.77 -38.85 13.97
N PRO A 321 -2.67 -38.59 14.71
CA PRO A 321 -1.30 -38.78 14.21
C PRO A 321 -1.07 -40.17 13.59
N ASP A 322 -1.47 -41.23 14.28
CA ASP A 322 -1.29 -42.60 13.79
C ASP A 322 -2.13 -42.92 12.55
N LYS A 323 -3.38 -42.47 12.49
CA LYS A 323 -4.28 -42.74 11.35
C LYS A 323 -3.88 -41.92 10.13
N PHE A 324 -3.39 -40.70 10.35
CA PHE A 324 -2.82 -39.86 9.31
C PHE A 324 -1.53 -40.49 8.75
N PHE A 325 -0.64 -40.94 9.63
CA PHE A 325 0.59 -41.63 9.22
C PHE A 325 0.31 -42.94 8.46
N GLN A 326 -0.68 -43.73 8.88
CA GLN A 326 -1.09 -44.93 8.14
C GLN A 326 -1.61 -44.63 6.72
N ARG A 327 -2.24 -43.47 6.51
CA ARG A 327 -2.82 -43.08 5.20
C ARG A 327 -1.81 -42.41 4.28
N CYS A 328 -0.99 -41.52 4.83
CA CYS A 328 -0.12 -40.64 4.05
C CYS A 328 1.36 -40.87 4.30
N GLY A 329 1.75 -41.64 5.33
CA GLY A 329 3.13 -41.78 5.79
C GLY A 329 4.12 -42.31 4.75
N GLY A 330 3.67 -43.19 3.84
CA GLY A 330 4.48 -43.67 2.71
C GLY A 330 4.58 -42.70 1.52
N ARG A 331 3.86 -41.58 1.57
CA ARG A 331 3.80 -40.57 0.49
C ARG A 331 4.40 -39.22 0.91
N LEU A 332 4.91 -39.07 2.12
CA LEU A 332 5.44 -37.78 2.61
C LEU A 332 6.88 -37.55 2.13
N VAL A 333 7.21 -36.31 1.76
CA VAL A 333 8.61 -35.88 1.56
C VAL A 333 9.33 -35.93 2.92
N ASP A 334 10.51 -36.57 2.99
CA ASP A 334 11.26 -36.69 4.25
C ASP A 334 11.68 -35.34 4.85
N SER A 335 11.94 -34.33 4.02
CA SER A 335 12.26 -32.96 4.46
C SER A 335 11.14 -32.29 5.27
N ASP A 336 9.89 -32.52 4.88
CA ASP A 336 8.72 -31.89 5.51
C ASP A 336 8.03 -32.82 6.54
N ARG A 337 8.43 -34.09 6.59
CA ARG A 337 7.79 -35.13 7.39
C ARG A 337 7.65 -34.76 8.87
N GLN A 338 8.71 -34.25 9.49
CA GLN A 338 8.67 -33.87 10.91
C GLN A 338 7.70 -32.70 11.14
N ARG A 339 7.78 -31.66 10.31
CA ARG A 339 6.90 -30.49 10.39
C ARG A 339 5.44 -30.86 10.21
N ILE A 340 5.15 -31.78 9.30
CA ILE A 340 3.80 -32.31 9.07
C ILE A 340 3.30 -33.07 10.29
N LEU A 341 4.11 -33.97 10.86
CA LEU A 341 3.72 -34.72 12.06
C LEU A 341 3.54 -33.83 13.28
N ASP A 342 4.39 -32.82 13.48
CA ASP A 342 4.27 -31.88 14.59
C ASP A 342 2.98 -31.05 14.47
N THR A 343 2.65 -30.59 13.26
CA THR A 343 1.41 -29.82 13.01
C THR A 343 0.15 -30.68 13.15
N VAL A 344 0.16 -31.94 12.67
CA VAL A 344 -0.94 -32.89 12.90
C VAL A 344 -1.10 -33.19 14.39
N THR A 345 0.01 -33.37 15.11
CA THR A 345 0.00 -33.62 16.56
C THR A 345 -0.56 -32.43 17.33
N GLY A 346 -0.13 -31.20 16.98
CA GLY A 346 -0.67 -29.97 17.55
C GLY A 346 -2.17 -29.80 17.28
N LEU A 347 -2.62 -30.07 16.04
CA LEU A 347 -4.05 -30.07 15.70
C LEU A 347 -4.84 -31.10 16.52
N SER A 348 -4.32 -32.32 16.66
CA SER A 348 -4.97 -33.35 17.46
C SER A 348 -5.05 -32.95 18.95
N GLN A 349 -4.03 -32.29 19.49
CA GLN A 349 -4.03 -31.81 20.88
C GLN A 349 -5.10 -30.73 21.09
N GLU A 350 -5.22 -29.76 20.18
CA GLU A 350 -6.26 -28.72 20.27
C GLU A 350 -7.67 -29.29 20.09
N LEU A 351 -7.88 -30.23 19.17
CA LEU A 351 -9.16 -30.94 19.04
C LEU A 351 -9.52 -31.74 20.30
N ASN A 352 -8.53 -32.36 20.95
CA ASN A 352 -8.71 -33.09 22.20
C ASN A 352 -8.98 -32.16 23.38
N ARG A 353 -8.31 -31.00 23.45
CA ARG A 353 -8.59 -29.95 24.44
C ARG A 353 -10.02 -29.44 24.32
N LEU A 354 -10.49 -29.18 23.10
CA LEU A 354 -11.88 -28.81 22.85
C LEU A 354 -12.85 -29.92 23.26
N ALA A 355 -12.52 -31.19 23.00
CA ALA A 355 -13.34 -32.32 23.45
C ALA A 355 -13.41 -32.45 24.98
N GLN A 356 -12.32 -32.16 25.69
CA GLN A 356 -12.26 -32.16 27.15
C GLN A 356 -13.07 -31.01 27.75
N ASN A 357 -13.04 -29.82 27.13
CA ASN A 357 -13.83 -28.67 27.56
C ASN A 357 -15.35 -28.83 27.35
N LEU A 358 -15.78 -29.88 26.63
CA LEU A 358 -17.19 -30.22 26.36
C LEU A 358 -17.69 -31.42 27.18
N ARG A 359 -16.84 -31.98 28.04
CA ARG A 359 -17.22 -32.92 29.11
C ARG A 359 -17.55 -32.12 30.36
#